data_AF-A0A369QM98-F1
#
_entry.id   AF-A0A369QM98-F1
#
_cell.length_a   1.000
_cell.length_b   1.000
_cell.length_c   1.000
_cell.angle_alpha   90.00
_cell.angle_beta   90.00
_cell.angle_gamma   90.00
#
_symmetry.space_group_name_H-M   'P 1'
#
loop_
_entity.id
_entity.type
_entity.pdbx_description
1 polymer ?
#
loop_
_entity_poly.entity_id
_entity_poly.type
_entity_poly.pdbx_seq_one_letter_code
_entity_poly.pdbx_strand_id
1 'polypeptide(L)'
;MTYLINNGRLNDALQPTFTAENGVARIDVTFDREKMKTGRAEDCPDSQRNLNHYYQDGVAIFTCQQIDYEVFVPRDADVTVKSVHCSMELRGLTGPVRAKSVHGFVDMNWPDKKGAAVTLKTVHGDVFSNLAIQFSGKKDEQRLSGLVNGGGTAINLETIHNNVYLRQQK
;
A
#
# COMPACT_ATOMS: atom_id res chain seq x y z
N MET A 1 -6.97 13.58 -2.25
CA MET A 1 -6.60 13.16 -0.89
C MET A 1 -7.68 13.61 0.05
N THR A 2 -8.25 12.69 0.81
CA THR A 2 -9.22 12.98 1.88
C THR A 2 -8.70 12.33 3.15
N TYR A 3 -8.81 13.03 4.28
CA TYR A 3 -8.31 12.51 5.54
C TYR A 3 -9.09 13.04 6.73
N LEU A 4 -9.28 12.17 7.71
CA LEU A 4 -9.89 12.45 8.99
C LEU A 4 -9.08 11.73 10.06
N ILE A 5 -8.41 12.49 10.91
CA ILE A 5 -7.57 11.99 12.00
C ILE A 5 -8.17 12.53 13.30
N ASN A 6 -8.55 11.61 14.22
CA ASN A 6 -9.15 11.95 15.51
C ASN A 6 -10.32 12.93 15.35
N ASN A 7 -11.30 12.54 14.51
CA ASN A 7 -12.48 13.34 14.18
C ASN A 7 -12.14 14.78 13.72
N GLY A 8 -11.00 14.95 13.05
CA GLY A 8 -10.54 16.22 12.52
C GLY A 8 -9.61 17.01 13.43
N ARG A 9 -9.54 16.67 14.74
CA ARG A 9 -8.71 17.41 15.69
C ARG A 9 -7.21 17.34 15.38
N LEU A 10 -6.76 16.23 14.80
CA LEU A 10 -5.35 16.01 14.47
C LEU A 10 -5.07 16.04 12.96
N ASN A 11 -5.97 16.63 12.16
CA ASN A 11 -5.78 16.71 10.71
C ASN A 11 -4.50 17.48 10.33
N ASP A 12 -4.12 18.48 11.13
CA ASP A 12 -2.90 19.27 10.95
C ASP A 12 -1.61 18.53 11.39
N ALA A 13 -1.73 17.29 11.87
CA ALA A 13 -0.60 16.39 12.09
C ALA A 13 -0.15 15.70 10.81
N LEU A 14 -1.00 15.60 9.78
CA LEU A 14 -0.62 15.03 8.49
C LEU A 14 0.31 15.99 7.74
N GLN A 15 1.50 15.51 7.37
CA GLN A 15 2.54 16.29 6.71
C GLN A 15 2.84 15.71 5.31
N PRO A 16 2.02 16.01 4.30
CA PRO A 16 2.31 15.63 2.93
C PRO A 16 3.36 16.58 2.32
N THR A 17 4.36 16.02 1.64
CA THR A 17 5.34 16.76 0.85
C THR A 17 5.29 16.25 -0.59
N PHE A 18 5.21 17.18 -1.55
CA PHE A 18 5.22 16.88 -2.97
C PHE A 18 6.41 17.55 -3.64
N THR A 19 7.20 16.78 -4.39
CA THR A 19 8.26 17.32 -5.24
C THR A 19 8.15 16.75 -6.65
N ALA A 20 8.49 17.56 -7.64
CA ALA A 20 8.49 17.17 -9.05
C ALA A 20 9.71 17.78 -9.74
N GLU A 21 10.72 16.95 -10.02
CA GLU A 21 11.98 17.38 -10.61
C GLU A 21 12.48 16.32 -11.59
N ASN A 22 13.04 16.76 -12.73
CA ASN A 22 13.65 15.87 -13.72
C ASN A 22 12.77 14.69 -14.16
N GLY A 23 11.46 14.92 -14.30
CA GLY A 23 10.50 13.89 -14.70
C GLY A 23 10.15 12.87 -13.60
N VAL A 24 10.61 13.09 -12.36
CA VAL A 24 10.28 12.27 -11.19
C VAL A 24 9.35 13.07 -10.28
N ALA A 25 8.16 12.53 -10.02
CA ALA A 25 7.27 13.02 -8.98
C ALA A 25 7.43 12.16 -7.72
N ARG A 26 7.52 12.80 -6.55
CA ARG A 26 7.64 12.16 -5.25
C ARG A 26 6.60 12.72 -4.30
N ILE A 27 5.90 11.82 -3.61
CA ILE A 27 4.95 12.13 -2.55
C ILE A 27 5.46 11.44 -1.30
N ASP A 28 5.85 12.22 -0.29
CA ASP A 28 6.14 11.71 1.05
C ASP A 28 5.01 12.14 1.98
N VAL A 29 4.48 11.19 2.75
CA VAL A 29 3.45 11.46 3.75
C VAL A 29 3.96 10.99 5.10
N THR A 30 4.11 11.93 6.00
CA THR A 30 4.49 11.67 7.39
C THR A 30 3.49 12.26 8.35
N PHE A 31 3.69 12.02 9.64
CA PHE A 31 2.92 12.65 10.71
C PHE A 31 3.84 13.45 11.63
N ASP A 32 3.34 14.58 12.11
CA ASP A 32 3.89 15.29 13.26
C ASP A 32 3.72 14.40 14.50
N ARG A 33 4.83 13.83 14.97
CA ARG A 33 4.82 12.90 16.09
C ARG A 33 4.38 13.55 17.39
N GLU A 34 4.65 14.84 17.60
CA GLU A 34 4.26 15.51 18.84
C GLU A 34 2.76 15.79 18.85
N LYS A 35 2.18 16.18 17.71
CA LYS A 35 0.72 16.32 17.61
C LYS A 35 0.00 14.99 17.78
N MET A 36 0.51 13.92 17.18
CA MET A 36 -0.08 12.57 17.30
C MET A 36 -0.12 12.07 18.74
N LYS A 37 0.85 12.46 19.58
CA LYS A 37 0.86 12.15 21.02
C LYS A 37 -0.24 12.83 21.81
N THR A 38 -0.93 13.83 21.25
CA THR A 38 -2.03 14.50 21.96
C THR A 38 -3.38 13.80 21.78
N GLY A 39 -3.42 12.65 21.08
CA GLY A 39 -4.62 11.88 20.77
C GLY A 39 -5.46 11.49 21.99
N ARG A 40 -6.78 11.69 21.92
CA ARG A 40 -7.72 11.45 23.03
C ARG A 40 -8.78 10.42 22.66
N ALA A 41 -9.26 9.67 23.66
CA ALA A 41 -10.29 8.67 23.46
C ALA A 41 -11.62 9.27 22.94
N GLU A 42 -11.96 10.48 23.38
CA GLU A 42 -13.17 11.21 22.97
C GLU A 42 -13.19 11.54 21.46
N ASP A 43 -12.02 11.65 20.82
CA ASP A 43 -11.91 11.92 19.39
C ASP A 43 -12.24 10.68 18.52
N CYS A 44 -12.35 9.51 19.14
CA CYS A 44 -12.49 8.22 18.46
C CYS A 44 -13.69 7.43 19.03
N PRO A 45 -14.93 7.95 18.90
CA PRO A 45 -16.11 7.37 19.55
C PRO A 45 -16.53 6.03 18.94
N ASP A 46 -16.35 5.85 17.63
CA ASP A 46 -16.78 4.63 16.92
C ASP A 46 -15.80 3.46 17.06
N SER A 47 -14.59 3.71 17.56
CA SER A 47 -13.55 2.68 17.70
C SER A 47 -13.52 2.02 19.09
N GLN A 48 -14.50 2.32 19.96
CA GLN A 48 -14.57 1.88 21.38
C GLN A 48 -14.56 0.36 21.63
N ARG A 49 -14.62 -0.49 20.59
CA ARG A 49 -14.46 -1.95 20.74
C ARG A 49 -13.05 -2.47 20.50
N ASN A 50 -12.19 -1.73 19.80
CA ASN A 50 -10.85 -2.16 19.35
C ASN A 50 -9.85 -1.00 19.36
N LEU A 51 -9.69 -0.33 20.52
CA LEU A 51 -8.81 0.83 20.63
C LEU A 51 -7.34 0.41 20.51
N ASN A 52 -6.74 0.68 19.34
CA ASN A 52 -5.29 0.80 19.22
C ASN A 52 -4.86 2.05 19.98
N HIS A 53 -4.55 1.85 21.25
CA HIS A 53 -3.92 2.84 22.11
C HIS A 53 -2.54 2.32 22.49
N TYR A 54 -1.61 3.23 22.66
CA TYR A 54 -0.30 2.91 23.23
C TYR A 54 -0.08 3.80 24.45
N TYR A 55 0.67 3.27 25.40
CA TYR A 55 1.07 4.03 26.57
C TYR A 55 2.39 4.73 26.27
N GLN A 56 2.42 6.02 26.58
CA GLN A 56 3.64 6.79 26.60
C GLN A 56 3.68 7.57 27.91
N ASP A 57 4.74 7.37 28.70
CA ASP A 57 4.95 8.04 29.98
C ASP A 57 3.75 7.92 30.95
N GLY A 58 3.09 6.75 30.95
CA GLY A 58 1.92 6.46 31.78
C GLY A 58 0.61 7.03 31.26
N VAL A 59 0.61 7.73 30.13
CA VAL A 59 -0.58 8.31 29.49
C VAL A 59 -0.98 7.44 28.29
N ALA A 60 -2.27 7.08 28.23
CA ALA A 60 -2.83 6.36 27.09
C ALA A 60 -3.09 7.34 25.93
N ILE A 61 -2.48 7.09 24.78
CA ILE A 61 -2.66 7.87 23.55
C ILE A 61 -3.58 7.12 22.60
N PHE A 62 -4.62 7.80 22.12
CA PHE A 62 -5.64 7.21 21.23
C PHE A 62 -5.58 7.85 19.85
N THR A 63 -5.50 7.01 18.82
CA THR A 63 -5.47 7.47 17.42
C THR A 63 -6.46 6.70 16.57
N CYS A 64 -7.24 7.43 15.77
CA CYS A 64 -8.09 6.87 14.73
C CYS A 64 -7.90 7.70 13.48
N GLN A 65 -7.78 7.03 12.33
CA GLN A 65 -7.48 7.70 11.08
C GLN A 65 -8.18 7.01 9.92
N GLN A 66 -8.74 7.81 9.03
CA GLN A 66 -9.11 7.41 7.69
C GLN A 66 -8.37 8.35 6.74
N ILE A 67 -7.55 7.80 5.86
CA ILE A 67 -6.69 8.57 4.98
C ILE A 67 -6.68 7.89 3.62
N ASP A 68 -7.25 8.57 2.63
CA ASP A 68 -7.44 8.06 1.28
C ASP A 68 -6.61 8.90 0.30
N TYR A 69 -5.73 8.21 -0.42
CA TYR A 69 -4.91 8.78 -1.49
C TYR A 69 -5.36 8.23 -2.83
N GLU A 70 -5.59 9.14 -3.77
CA GLU A 70 -5.75 8.80 -5.18
C GLU A 70 -4.69 9.57 -5.96
N VAL A 71 -3.86 8.84 -6.70
CA VAL A 71 -2.73 9.38 -7.45
C VAL A 71 -2.83 8.88 -8.88
N PHE A 72 -2.91 9.81 -9.82
CA PHE A 72 -2.95 9.51 -11.25
C PHE A 72 -1.56 9.71 -11.86
N VAL A 73 -1.10 8.72 -12.62
CA VAL A 73 0.20 8.73 -13.31
C VAL A 73 0.02 8.23 -14.75
N PRO A 74 0.96 8.52 -15.67
CA PRO A 74 0.99 7.87 -16.97
C PRO A 74 0.98 6.34 -16.84
N ARG A 75 0.29 5.66 -17.75
CA ARG A 75 0.12 4.19 -17.69
C ARG A 75 1.45 3.44 -17.70
N ASP A 76 2.47 3.98 -18.35
CA ASP A 76 3.79 3.37 -18.54
C ASP A 76 4.84 3.88 -17.53
N ALA A 77 4.45 4.69 -16.55
CA ALA A 77 5.34 5.21 -15.52
C ALA A 77 6.00 4.09 -14.69
N ASP A 78 7.24 4.33 -14.25
CA ASP A 78 7.86 3.54 -13.17
C ASP A 78 7.28 3.99 -11.83
N VAL A 79 6.49 3.10 -11.21
CA VAL A 79 5.77 3.39 -9.97
C VAL A 79 6.40 2.64 -8.82
N THR A 80 6.80 3.38 -7.79
CA THR A 80 7.23 2.81 -6.51
C THR A 80 6.37 3.35 -5.38
N VAL A 81 5.73 2.44 -4.63
CA VAL A 81 4.90 2.77 -3.47
C VAL A 81 5.40 1.99 -2.26
N LYS A 82 5.62 2.68 -1.14
CA LYS A 82 6.05 2.08 0.12
C LYS A 82 5.23 2.64 1.26
N SER A 83 4.71 1.77 2.12
CA SER A 83 3.97 2.19 3.31
C SER A 83 4.15 1.24 4.48
N VAL A 84 3.90 1.74 5.68
CA VAL A 84 3.79 0.92 6.89
C VAL A 84 2.34 0.46 7.08
N HIS A 85 1.37 1.36 6.93
CA HIS A 85 -0.06 1.07 7.08
C HIS A 85 -0.81 1.61 5.86
N CYS A 86 -1.00 0.78 4.85
CA CYS A 86 -1.78 1.13 3.66
C CYS A 86 -2.17 -0.14 2.92
N SER A 87 -3.46 -0.23 2.59
CA SER A 87 -3.95 -1.11 1.54
C SER A 87 -3.83 -0.39 0.20
N MET A 88 -3.22 -1.04 -0.79
CA MET A 88 -2.88 -0.43 -2.07
C MET A 88 -3.72 -1.04 -3.18
N GLU A 89 -4.34 -0.19 -4.00
CA GLU A 89 -4.99 -0.57 -5.25
C GLU A 89 -4.29 0.09 -6.43
N LEU A 90 -3.74 -0.73 -7.33
CA LEU A 90 -2.97 -0.30 -8.49
C LEU A 90 -3.70 -0.73 -9.76
N ARG A 91 -4.18 0.24 -10.55
CA ARG A 91 -5.09 -0.02 -11.68
C ARG A 91 -4.56 0.60 -12.97
N GLY A 92 -4.59 -0.18 -14.05
CA GLY A 92 -4.33 0.29 -15.41
C GLY A 92 -2.87 0.64 -15.71
N LEU A 93 -1.95 0.28 -14.81
CA LEU A 93 -0.51 0.43 -14.97
C LEU A 93 0.05 -0.64 -15.91
N THR A 94 1.05 -0.25 -16.67
CA THR A 94 1.72 -1.05 -17.69
C THR A 94 3.25 -0.85 -17.70
N GLY A 95 3.75 0.08 -16.88
CA GLY A 95 5.17 0.30 -16.60
C GLY A 95 5.66 -0.53 -15.40
N PRO A 96 6.94 -0.42 -15.03
CA PRO A 96 7.50 -1.12 -13.87
C PRO A 96 6.78 -0.75 -12.58
N VAL A 97 6.51 -1.73 -11.72
CA VAL A 97 5.84 -1.51 -10.44
C VAL A 97 6.61 -2.16 -9.30
N ARG A 98 6.84 -1.39 -8.24
CA ARG A 98 7.35 -1.86 -6.95
C ARG A 98 6.43 -1.35 -5.83
N ALA A 99 5.56 -2.20 -5.32
CA ALA A 99 4.63 -1.84 -4.26
C ALA A 99 4.90 -2.68 -3.01
N LYS A 100 5.10 -2.03 -1.87
CA LYS A 100 5.39 -2.68 -0.60
C LYS A 100 4.59 -2.07 0.55
N SER A 101 3.88 -2.91 1.29
CA SER A 101 3.24 -2.54 2.56
C SER A 101 3.81 -3.37 3.72
N VAL A 102 3.77 -2.85 4.95
CA VAL A 102 3.95 -3.69 6.15
C VAL A 102 2.60 -4.24 6.58
N HIS A 103 1.59 -3.38 6.68
CA HIS A 103 0.22 -3.73 7.03
C HIS A 103 -0.74 -3.21 5.97
N GLY A 104 -1.48 -4.13 5.36
CA GLY A 104 -2.45 -3.85 4.31
C GLY A 104 -2.22 -4.72 3.10
N PHE A 105 -3.27 -4.93 2.31
CA PHE A 105 -3.16 -5.72 1.09
C PHE A 105 -2.47 -4.92 -0.02
N VAL A 106 -1.90 -5.63 -0.98
CA VAL A 106 -1.45 -5.03 -2.25
C VAL A 106 -2.21 -5.70 -3.37
N ASP A 107 -3.01 -4.94 -4.10
CA ASP A 107 -3.87 -5.43 -5.17
C ASP A 107 -3.60 -4.66 -6.47
N MET A 108 -3.13 -5.36 -7.50
CA MET A 108 -2.82 -4.80 -8.81
C MET A 108 -3.54 -5.57 -9.91
N ASN A 109 -3.95 -4.88 -10.99
CA ASN A 109 -4.36 -5.53 -12.22
C ASN A 109 -3.31 -5.40 -13.34
N TRP A 110 -3.32 -6.35 -14.28
CA TRP A 110 -2.40 -6.37 -15.41
C TRP A 110 -3.08 -6.91 -16.70
N PRO A 111 -2.81 -6.31 -17.88
CA PRO A 111 -3.30 -6.85 -19.16
C PRO A 111 -2.67 -8.21 -19.47
N ASP A 112 -3.48 -9.25 -19.67
CA ASP A 112 -3.03 -10.62 -19.99
C ASP A 112 -2.20 -10.72 -21.29
N LYS A 113 -2.49 -9.86 -22.27
CA LYS A 113 -1.77 -9.74 -23.54
C LYS A 113 -0.42 -9.03 -23.39
N LYS A 114 -0.11 -8.39 -22.26
CA LYS A 114 1.17 -7.71 -22.05
C LYS A 114 2.11 -8.60 -21.24
N GLY A 115 3.36 -8.70 -21.70
CA GLY A 115 4.38 -9.46 -21.01
C GLY A 115 4.83 -8.79 -19.71
N ALA A 116 5.04 -9.59 -18.66
CA ALA A 116 5.60 -9.14 -17.37
C ALA A 116 6.44 -10.21 -16.68
N ALA A 117 7.50 -9.78 -16.00
CA ALA A 117 8.21 -10.59 -15.01
C ALA A 117 7.66 -10.25 -13.62
N VAL A 118 7.03 -11.21 -12.95
CA VAL A 118 6.27 -10.97 -11.72
C VAL A 118 6.90 -11.64 -10.52
N THR A 119 6.94 -10.92 -9.40
CA THR A 119 7.27 -11.44 -8.07
C THR A 119 6.23 -10.95 -7.08
N LEU A 120 5.49 -11.88 -6.48
CA LEU A 120 4.52 -11.61 -5.42
C LEU A 120 5.00 -12.26 -4.14
N LYS A 121 4.94 -11.54 -3.02
CA LYS A 121 5.38 -12.06 -1.72
C LYS A 121 4.53 -11.54 -0.57
N THR A 122 4.24 -12.43 0.37
CA THR A 122 3.77 -12.07 1.70
C THR A 122 4.50 -12.87 2.78
N VAL A 123 4.36 -12.47 4.05
CA VAL A 123 4.86 -13.22 5.21
C VAL A 123 3.70 -13.83 6.02
N HIS A 124 2.66 -13.03 6.26
CA HIS A 124 1.45 -13.42 6.99
C HIS A 124 0.22 -13.14 6.13
N GLY A 125 -0.04 -14.06 5.21
CA GLY A 125 -1.16 -14.07 4.27
C GLY A 125 -0.83 -14.97 3.09
N ASP A 126 -1.57 -14.79 2.01
CA ASP A 126 -1.41 -15.56 0.77
C ASP A 126 -1.25 -14.65 -0.46
N VAL A 127 -0.73 -15.22 -1.54
CA VAL A 127 -0.63 -14.59 -2.85
C VAL A 127 -1.63 -15.21 -3.82
N PHE A 128 -2.35 -14.37 -4.55
CA PHE A 128 -3.39 -14.78 -5.48
C PHE A 128 -3.15 -14.19 -6.87
N SER A 129 -3.36 -15.01 -7.90
CA SER A 129 -3.39 -14.54 -9.27
C SER A 129 -4.31 -15.39 -10.14
N ASN A 130 -5.02 -14.73 -11.06
CA ASN A 130 -5.78 -15.37 -12.13
C ASN A 130 -5.16 -15.12 -13.53
N LEU A 131 -3.90 -14.65 -13.58
CA LEU A 131 -3.14 -14.60 -14.83
C LEU A 131 -2.51 -15.95 -15.16
N ALA A 132 -2.34 -16.22 -16.46
CA ALA A 132 -1.55 -17.34 -16.93
C ALA A 132 -0.05 -17.06 -16.70
N ILE A 133 0.48 -17.51 -15.56
CA ILE A 133 1.88 -17.30 -15.17
C ILE A 133 2.69 -18.57 -15.41
N GLN A 134 3.78 -18.44 -16.15
CA GLN A 134 4.82 -19.46 -16.28
C GLN A 134 5.71 -19.38 -15.05
N PHE A 135 5.41 -20.21 -14.04
CA PHE A 135 6.09 -20.18 -12.75
C PHE A 135 7.58 -20.51 -12.86
N SER A 136 8.39 -19.77 -12.09
CA SER A 136 9.80 -20.09 -11.86
C SER A 136 9.98 -20.55 -10.40
N GLY A 137 10.40 -21.81 -10.23
CA GLY A 137 10.61 -22.43 -8.93
C GLY A 137 9.36 -23.10 -8.33
N LYS A 138 9.42 -23.40 -7.02
CA LYS A 138 8.31 -24.04 -6.31
C LYS A 138 7.19 -23.03 -6.06
N LYS A 139 5.96 -23.44 -6.35
CA LYS A 139 4.75 -22.70 -5.98
C LYS A 139 4.58 -22.76 -4.46
N ASP A 140 4.43 -21.59 -3.86
CA ASP A 140 4.22 -21.38 -2.43
C ASP A 140 3.02 -20.44 -2.26
N GLU A 141 2.20 -20.67 -1.24
CA GLU A 141 1.04 -19.83 -0.93
C GLU A 141 1.48 -18.41 -0.55
N GLN A 142 2.71 -18.24 -0.04
CA GLN A 142 3.26 -16.95 0.37
C GLN A 142 4.15 -16.30 -0.69
N ARG A 143 4.50 -17.02 -1.76
CA ARG A 143 5.41 -16.52 -2.79
C ARG A 143 5.11 -17.06 -4.17
N LEU A 144 5.01 -16.15 -5.12
CA LEU A 144 4.85 -16.45 -6.53
C LEU A 144 5.92 -15.73 -7.33
N SER A 145 6.58 -16.43 -8.24
CA SER A 145 7.48 -15.82 -9.22
C SER A 145 7.29 -16.47 -10.57
N GLY A 146 7.37 -15.70 -11.64
CA GLY A 146 7.20 -16.23 -12.99
C GLY A 146 7.05 -15.17 -14.06
N LEU A 147 6.70 -15.63 -15.26
CA LEU A 147 6.53 -14.78 -16.43
C LEU A 147 5.08 -14.82 -16.91
N VAL A 148 4.51 -13.66 -17.18
CA VAL A 148 3.27 -13.49 -17.95
C VAL A 148 3.67 -13.18 -19.38
N ASN A 149 3.02 -13.83 -20.36
CA ASN A 149 3.22 -13.62 -21.80
C ASN A 149 4.70 -13.44 -22.23
N GLY A 150 5.58 -14.34 -21.79
CA GLY A 150 7.00 -14.34 -22.17
C GLY A 150 7.92 -13.40 -21.36
N GLY A 151 7.39 -12.69 -20.35
CA GLY A 151 8.19 -11.80 -19.49
C GLY A 151 8.16 -10.35 -19.93
N GLY A 152 9.10 -9.52 -19.46
CA GLY A 152 9.17 -8.10 -19.81
C GLY A 152 9.14 -7.20 -18.59
N THR A 153 8.16 -6.31 -18.50
CA THR A 153 8.05 -5.32 -17.42
C THR A 153 8.10 -5.97 -16.04
N ALA A 154 8.92 -5.43 -15.15
CA ALA A 154 9.06 -5.95 -13.79
C ALA A 154 7.90 -5.49 -12.90
N ILE A 155 7.26 -6.45 -12.23
CA ILE A 155 6.19 -6.22 -11.25
C ILE A 155 6.58 -6.91 -9.95
N ASN A 156 6.78 -6.13 -8.90
CA ASN A 156 7.12 -6.61 -7.57
C ASN A 156 6.09 -6.11 -6.56
N LEU A 157 5.30 -7.03 -6.00
CA LEU A 157 4.26 -6.72 -5.02
C LEU A 157 4.56 -7.46 -3.72
N GLU A 158 4.65 -6.73 -2.62
CA GLU A 158 5.01 -7.28 -1.31
C GLU A 158 4.12 -6.73 -0.19
N THR A 159 3.71 -7.59 0.72
CA THR A 159 3.22 -7.15 2.04
C THR A 159 3.82 -8.02 3.14
N ILE A 160 3.80 -7.57 4.40
CA ILE A 160 4.20 -8.41 5.54
C ILE A 160 2.97 -9.04 6.16
N HIS A 161 1.93 -8.25 6.42
CA HIS A 161 0.64 -8.71 6.95
C HIS A 161 -0.47 -8.37 5.96
N ASN A 162 -1.26 -9.39 5.60
CA ASN A 162 -2.33 -9.41 4.59
C ASN A 162 -1.87 -10.06 3.27
N ASN A 163 -2.73 -10.00 2.25
CA ASN A 163 -2.61 -10.74 1.01
C ASN A 163 -2.08 -9.87 -0.13
N VAL A 164 -1.54 -10.54 -1.15
CA VAL A 164 -1.15 -9.91 -2.41
C VAL A 164 -2.03 -10.46 -3.54
N TYR A 165 -2.57 -9.58 -4.36
CA TYR A 165 -3.41 -9.92 -5.51
C TYR A 165 -2.80 -9.37 -6.79
N LEU A 166 -2.59 -10.23 -7.78
CA LEU A 166 -2.31 -9.83 -9.15
C LEU A 166 -3.43 -10.34 -10.05
N ARG A 167 -4.28 -9.43 -10.53
CA ARG A 167 -5.51 -9.76 -11.24
C ARG A 167 -5.38 -9.52 -12.74
N GLN A 168 -6.01 -10.36 -13.54
CA GLN A 168 -6.25 -10.09 -14.95
C GLN A 168 -7.08 -8.81 -15.07
N GLN A 169 -6.59 -7.87 -15.87
CA GLN A 169 -7.37 -6.69 -16.25
C GLN A 169 -8.42 -7.12 -17.28
N LYS A 170 -9.68 -6.74 -17.03
CA LYS A 170 -10.77 -6.88 -18.00
C LYS A 170 -10.68 -5.83 -19.09
#